data_AF-A0A380QEV4-F1
#
_entry.id   AF-A0A380QEV4-F1
#
_cell.length_a   1.000
_cell.length_b   1.000
_cell.length_c   1.000
_cell.angle_alpha   90.00
_cell.angle_beta   90.00
_cell.angle_gamma   90.00
#
_symmetry.space_group_name_H-M   'P 1'
#
loop_
_entity.id
_entity.type
_entity.pdbx_description
1 polymer ?
#
loop_
_entity_poly.entity_id
_entity_poly.type
_entity_poly.pdbx_seq_one_letter_code
_entity_poly.pdbx_strand_id
1 'polypeptide(L)' 'MQISSPMGQLTNDIQQAKQAYQNQMAVIDINEPDHMLKSQFNLNQYSAFLDFMSVKIKVFNDVRSRILSRI' A
#
# COMPACT_ATOMS: atom_id res chain seq x y z
N MET A 1 -12.01 -21.16 -8.25
CA MET A 1 -12.09 -19.76 -7.79
C MET A 1 -11.55 -19.71 -6.37
N GLN A 2 -10.33 -19.20 -6.15
CA GLN A 2 -9.88 -18.96 -4.77
C GLN A 2 -10.68 -17.77 -4.25
N ILE A 3 -11.52 -18.00 -3.23
CA ILE A 3 -12.08 -16.91 -2.43
C ILE A 3 -10.89 -16.31 -1.71
N SER A 4 -10.23 -15.34 -2.34
CA SER A 4 -9.19 -14.56 -1.68
C SER A 4 -9.92 -13.80 -0.59
N SER A 5 -9.55 -14.05 0.67
CA SER A 5 -10.09 -13.29 1.78
C SER A 5 -9.85 -11.80 1.50
N PRO A 6 -10.72 -10.90 1.95
CA PRO A 6 -10.51 -9.46 1.76
C PRO A 6 -9.12 -8.99 2.21
N MET A 7 -8.53 -9.64 3.22
CA MET A 7 -7.14 -9.41 3.62
C MET A 7 -6.10 -9.95 2.63
N GLY A 8 -6.34 -11.10 2.00
CA GLY A 8 -5.50 -11.61 0.93
C GLY A 8 -5.46 -10.66 -0.28
N GLN A 9 -6.62 -10.15 -0.69
CA GLN A 9 -6.68 -9.10 -1.74
C GLN A 9 -5.95 -7.83 -1.32
N LEU A 10 -6.20 -7.33 -0.11
CA LEU A 10 -5.53 -6.13 0.40
C LEU A 10 -3.99 -6.29 0.44
N THR A 11 -3.51 -7.48 0.79
CA THR A 11 -2.07 -7.79 0.83
C THR A 11 -1.47 -7.81 -0.58
N ASN A 12 -2.18 -8.41 -1.55
CA ASN A 12 -1.77 -8.44 -2.94
C ASN A 12 -1.71 -7.03 -3.54
N ASP A 13 -2.71 -6.18 -3.25
CA ASP A 13 -2.74 -4.79 -3.74
C ASP A 13 -1.55 -3.99 -3.21
N ILE A 14 -1.20 -4.15 -1.92
CA ILE A 14 -0.03 -3.50 -1.32
C ILE A 14 1.27 -3.98 -1.99
N GLN A 15 1.39 -5.29 -2.27
CA GLN A 15 2.57 -5.85 -2.93
C GLN A 15 2.71 -5.35 -4.37
N GLN A 16 1.62 -5.28 -5.13
CA GLN A 16 1.63 -4.74 -6.49
C GLN A 16 1.99 -3.25 -6.49
N ALA A 17 1.39 -2.45 -5.61
CA ALA A 17 1.72 -1.04 -5.47
C ALA A 17 3.18 -0.82 -5.07
N LYS A 18 3.72 -1.65 -4.18
CA LYS A 18 5.15 -1.63 -3.80
C LYS A 18 6.05 -1.91 -4.99
N GLN A 19 5.77 -2.96 -5.77
CA GLN A 19 6.56 -3.30 -6.96
C GLN A 19 6.50 -2.18 -8.00
N ALA A 20 5.31 -1.62 -8.25
CA ALA A 20 5.15 -0.50 -9.17
C ALA A 20 5.96 0.73 -8.72
N TYR A 21 5.91 1.08 -7.44
CA TYR A 21 6.71 2.17 -6.87
C TYR A 21 8.21 1.90 -7.02
N GLN A 22 8.69 0.70 -6.67
CA GLN A 22 10.10 0.33 -6.81
C GLN A 22 10.59 0.41 -8.25
N ASN A 23 9.78 -0.06 -9.21
CA ASN A 23 10.10 0.03 -10.63
C ASN A 23 10.19 1.48 -11.11
N GLN A 24 9.31 2.36 -10.61
CA GLN A 24 9.35 3.78 -10.96
C GLN A 24 10.58 4.47 -10.37
N MET A 25 10.99 4.13 -9.15
CA MET A 25 12.16 4.72 -8.49
C MET A 25 13.49 4.21 -9.07
N ALA A 26 13.54 2.98 -9.59
CA ALA A 26 14.76 2.39 -10.16
C ALA A 26 15.30 3.13 -11.40
N VAL A 27 14.46 3.94 -12.06
CA VAL A 27 14.79 4.66 -13.30
C VAL A 27 15.06 6.15 -13.04
N ILE A 28 15.06 6.58 -11.77
CA ILE A 28 15.20 8.00 -11.42
C ILE A 28 16.67 8.38 -11.37
N ASP A 29 17.07 9.31 -12.24
CA ASP A 29 18.34 10.01 -12.10
C ASP A 29 18.18 11.12 -11.04
N ILE A 30 18.79 10.90 -9.87
CA ILE A 30 18.74 11.83 -8.74
C ILE A 30 19.59 13.10 -8.94
N ASN A 31 20.39 13.15 -10.01
CA ASN A 31 21.20 14.33 -10.34
C ASN A 31 20.41 15.36 -11.18
N GLU A 32 19.23 14.99 -11.66
CA GLU A 32 18.32 15.88 -12.40
C GLU A 32 17.20 16.40 -11.47
N PRO A 33 17.10 17.73 -11.24
CA PRO A 33 16.15 18.32 -10.30
C PRO A 33 14.67 17.95 -10.57
N ASP A 34 14.29 17.86 -11.85
CA ASP A 34 12.92 17.49 -12.25
C ASP A 34 12.59 16.04 -11.89
N HIS A 35 13.56 15.14 -12.03
CA HIS A 35 13.44 13.74 -11.64
C HIS A 35 13.35 13.59 -10.12
N MET A 36 14.12 14.39 -9.36
CA MET A 36 14.02 14.43 -7.91
C MET A 36 12.64 14.91 -7.43
N LEU A 37 12.09 15.97 -8.03
CA LEU A 37 10.76 16.47 -7.67
C LEU A 37 9.67 15.42 -7.96
N LYS A 38 9.75 14.76 -9.13
CA LYS A 38 8.84 13.68 -9.49
C LYS A 38 8.97 12.48 -8.54
N SER A 39 10.19 12.15 -8.12
CA SER A 39 10.45 11.13 -7.10
C SER A 39 9.76 11.45 -5.79
N GLN A 40 9.92 12.69 -5.30
CA GLN A 40 9.31 13.14 -4.05
C GLN A 40 7.78 13.12 -4.12
N PHE A 41 7.21 13.53 -5.25
CA PHE A 41 5.77 13.45 -5.47
C PHE A 41 5.27 12.00 -5.46
N ASN A 42 5.96 11.10 -6.16
CA ASN A 42 5.62 9.68 -6.19
C ASN A 42 5.75 9.01 -4.81
N LEU A 43 6.77 9.37 -4.03
CA LEU A 43 6.91 8.95 -2.65
C LEU A 43 5.71 9.40 -1.81
N ASN A 44 5.34 10.67 -1.90
CA ASN A 44 4.20 11.22 -1.15
C ASN A 44 2.88 10.49 -1.50
N GLN A 45 2.64 10.21 -2.78
CA GLN A 45 1.48 9.43 -3.22
C GLN A 45 1.51 8.00 -2.66
N TYR A 46 2.67 7.33 -2.69
CA TYR A 46 2.82 5.99 -2.15
C TYR A 46 2.62 5.94 -0.62
N SER A 47 3.14 6.93 0.11
CA SER A 47 2.91 7.07 1.55
C SER A 47 1.43 7.25 1.88
N ALA A 48 0.73 8.14 1.18
CA ALA A 48 -0.71 8.34 1.37
C ALA A 48 -1.52 7.06 1.08
N PHE A 49 -1.11 6.29 0.06
CA PHE A 49 -1.69 4.98 -0.21
C PHE A 49 -1.48 3.99 0.95
N LEU A 50 -0.26 3.90 1.50
CA LEU A 50 0.03 3.01 2.63
C LEU A 50 -0.76 3.39 3.89
N ASP A 51 -0.94 4.69 4.16
CA ASP A 51 -1.76 5.16 5.27
C ASP A 51 -3.21 4.69 5.12
N PHE A 52 -3.78 4.85 3.94
CA PHE A 52 -5.14 4.40 3.65
C PHE A 52 -5.29 2.87 3.78
N MET A 53 -4.33 2.10 3.27
CA MET A 53 -4.33 0.64 3.40
C MET A 53 -4.18 0.21 4.86
N SER A 54 -3.39 0.92 5.65
CA SER A 54 -3.23 0.66 7.09
C SER A 54 -4.54 0.87 7.86
N VAL A 55 -5.31 1.91 7.51
CA VAL A 55 -6.67 2.11 8.05
C VAL A 55 -7.57 0.93 7.72
N LYS A 56 -7.54 0.45 6.47
CA LYS A 56 -8.34 -0.73 6.07
C LYS A 56 -7.96 -1.99 6.85
N ILE A 57 -6.66 -2.25 7.04
CA ILE A 57 -6.17 -3.39 7.84
C ILE A 57 -6.70 -3.29 9.27
N LYS A 58 -6.61 -2.09 9.88
CA LYS A 58 -7.12 -1.84 11.22
C LYS A 58 -8.62 -2.16 11.32
N VAL A 59 -9.43 -1.66 10.38
CA VAL A 59 -10.88 -1.93 10.35
C VAL A 59 -11.16 -3.43 10.25
N PHE A 60 -10.45 -4.16 9.38
CA PHE A 60 -10.60 -5.61 9.27
C PHE A 60 -10.27 -6.33 10.58
N ASN A 61 -9.16 -5.95 11.22
CA ASN A 61 -8.75 -6.54 12.50
C ASN A 61 -9.73 -6.21 13.61
N ASP A 62 -10.27 -5.00 13.66
CA ASP A 62 -11.26 -4.58 14.64
C ASP A 62 -12.57 -5.37 14.49
N VAL A 63 -13.05 -5.56 13.26
CA VAL A 63 -14.24 -6.38 12.98
C VAL A 63 -14.00 -7.83 13.41
N ARG A 64 -12.86 -8.42 13.06
CA ARG A 64 -12.48 -9.77 13.49
C ARG A 64 -12.45 -9.87 15.01
N SER A 65 -11.80 -8.92 15.68
CA SER A 65 -11.68 -8.90 17.15
C SER A 65 -13.04 -8.78 17.83
N ARG A 66 -13.96 -7.96 17.29
CA ARG A 66 -15.33 -7.80 17.83
C ARG A 66 -16.17 -9.05 17.67
N ILE A 67 -15.99 -9.81 16.59
CA ILE A 67 -16.67 -11.09 16.41
C ILE A 67 -16.14 -12.08 17.44
N LEU A 68 -14.81 -12.20 17.57
CA LEU A 68 -14.18 -13.11 18.53
C LEU A 68 -14.51 -12.76 19.98
N SER A 69 -14.65 -11.48 20.34
CA SER A 69 -15.00 -11.07 21.70
C SER A 69 -16.46 -11.39 22.10
N ARG A 70 -17.30 -11.81 21.14
CA ARG A 70 -18.71 -12.16 21.36
C ARG A 70 -18.96 -13.66 21.42
N ILE A 71 -17.93 -14.48 21.17
CA ILE A 71 -17.95 -15.95 21.22
C ILE A 71 -17.17 -16.37 22.46
#